data_AF-A0A8H7S609-F1
#
_entry.id   AF-A0A8H7S609-F1
#
_cell.length_a   1.000
_cell.length_b   1.000
_cell.length_c   1.000
_cell.angle_alpha   90.00
_cell.angle_beta   90.00
_cell.angle_gamma   90.00
#
_symmetry.space_group_name_H-M   'P 1'
#
loop_
_entity.id
_entity.type
_entity.pdbx_description
1 polymer ?
#
loop_
_entity_poly.entity_id
_entity_poly.type
_entity_poly.pdbx_seq_one_letter_code
_entity_poly.pdbx_strand_id
1 'polypeptide(L)'
;MILLAFNIRQELNETKFNEAISWLETKEERERILRFKFENDRRLALASQLLRRYVFVRYYGMTLNSLEFVQEQKGGKPKLLGFNNLYDFNVSHQGDWVILIATNQFNQKVGIDIVTTDSMSSMSSNTLINTFTPQKHFMLYGH
;
A
#
# COMPACT_ATOMS: atom_id res chain seq x y z
N MET A 1 0.02 8.53 14.26
CA MET A 1 -0.60 7.92 13.06
C MET A 1 -0.48 8.90 11.91
N ILE A 2 -0.19 8.41 10.72
CA ILE A 2 0.09 9.21 9.53
C ILE A 2 -0.70 8.64 8.36
N LEU A 3 -1.35 9.52 7.59
CA LEU A 3 -2.08 9.20 6.38
C LEU A 3 -1.55 10.06 5.24
N LEU A 4 -1.13 9.42 4.16
CA LEU A 4 -0.66 10.09 2.94
C LEU A 4 -1.45 9.60 1.73
N ALA A 5 -1.65 10.49 0.77
CA ALA A 5 -2.21 10.18 -0.54
C ALA A 5 -1.28 10.74 -1.62
N PHE A 6 -1.13 10.01 -2.72
CA PHE A 6 -0.29 10.38 -3.84
C PHE A 6 -1.03 10.11 -5.15
N ASN A 7 -1.15 11.13 -6.00
CA ASN A 7 -1.81 11.01 -7.30
C ASN A 7 -0.75 10.84 -8.40
N ILE A 8 -0.67 9.64 -8.99
CA ILE A 8 0.36 9.32 -9.98
C ILE A 8 0.18 10.06 -11.31
N ARG A 9 -1.04 10.48 -11.64
CA ARG A 9 -1.33 11.16 -12.90
C ARG A 9 -0.85 12.60 -12.89
N GLN A 10 -1.01 13.28 -11.76
CA GLN A 10 -0.53 14.65 -11.56
C GLN A 10 0.98 14.68 -11.28
N GLU A 11 1.47 13.72 -10.49
CA GLU A 11 2.81 13.82 -9.90
C GLU A 11 3.89 12.99 -10.59
N LEU A 12 3.53 11.97 -11.38
CA LEU A 12 4.49 10.99 -11.93
C LEU A 12 4.35 10.85 -13.45
N ASN A 13 4.74 11.92 -14.17
CA ASN A 13 4.91 11.87 -15.62
C ASN A 13 6.12 10.99 -16.02
N GLU A 14 6.32 10.78 -17.31
CA GLU A 14 7.36 9.86 -17.82
C GLU A 14 8.78 10.24 -17.36
N THR A 15 9.15 11.52 -17.42
CA THR A 15 10.47 12.00 -16.97
C THR A 15 10.68 11.72 -15.48
N LYS A 16 9.70 12.10 -14.64
CA LYS A 16 9.76 11.84 -13.20
C LYS A 16 9.74 10.35 -12.88
N PHE A 17 9.03 9.54 -13.66
CA PHE A 17 9.05 8.08 -13.51
C PHE A 17 10.45 7.51 -13.74
N ASN A 18 11.10 7.91 -14.83
CA ASN A 18 12.45 7.44 -15.17
C ASN A 18 13.50 7.89 -14.15
N GLU A 19 13.33 9.08 -13.57
CA GLU A 19 14.15 9.53 -12.45
C GLU A 19 13.86 8.69 -11.19
N ALA A 20 12.59 8.60 -10.79
CA ALA A 20 12.19 7.98 -9.54
C ALA A 20 12.44 6.46 -9.48
N ILE A 21 12.40 5.76 -10.62
CA ILE A 21 12.73 4.33 -10.67
C ILE A 21 14.21 4.08 -10.39
N SER A 22 15.08 5.06 -10.67
CA SER A 22 16.51 4.96 -10.35
C SER A 22 16.80 4.98 -8.85
N TRP A 23 15.87 5.49 -8.03
CA TRP A 23 15.98 5.55 -6.56
C TRP A 23 15.75 4.20 -5.88
N LEU A 24 15.31 3.18 -6.61
CA LEU A 24 15.21 1.82 -6.07
C LEU A 24 16.58 1.17 -6.05
N GLU A 25 16.95 0.67 -4.87
CA GLU A 25 18.29 0.18 -4.54
C GLU A 25 18.66 -1.06 -5.36
N THR A 26 17.71 -1.99 -5.54
CA THR A 26 17.99 -3.29 -6.15
C THR A 26 17.50 -3.37 -7.59
N LYS A 27 18.22 -4.14 -8.42
CA LYS A 27 17.81 -4.42 -9.80
C LYS A 27 16.47 -5.17 -9.82
N GLU A 28 16.30 -6.08 -8.86
CA GLU A 28 15.12 -6.93 -8.71
C GLU A 28 13.86 -6.11 -8.43
N GLU A 29 13.95 -5.06 -7.60
CA GLU A 29 12.84 -4.14 -7.35
C GLU A 29 12.43 -3.38 -8.62
N ARG A 30 13.42 -2.85 -9.36
CA ARG A 30 13.20 -2.15 -10.62
C ARG A 30 12.56 -3.06 -11.66
N GLU A 31 13.13 -4.25 -11.87
CA GLU A 31 12.59 -5.24 -12.80
C GLU A 31 11.17 -5.68 -12.41
N ARG A 32 10.87 -5.81 -11.12
CA ARG A 32 9.51 -6.15 -10.67
C ARG A 32 8.49 -5.12 -11.11
N ILE A 33 8.84 -3.84 -11.02
CA ILE A 33 7.98 -2.76 -11.51
C ILE A 33 7.91 -2.81 -13.04
N LEU A 34 9.05 -2.91 -13.73
CA LEU A 34 9.07 -2.88 -15.20
C LEU A 34 8.34 -4.06 -15.86
N ARG A 35 8.12 -5.18 -15.15
CA ARG A 35 7.35 -6.33 -15.62
C ARG A 35 5.83 -6.08 -15.73
N PHE A 36 5.29 -5.03 -15.11
CA PHE A 36 3.86 -4.73 -15.29
C PHE A 36 3.55 -4.33 -16.74
N LYS A 37 2.56 -5.01 -17.32
CA LYS A 37 2.13 -4.79 -18.71
C LYS A 37 1.65 -3.35 -18.91
N PHE A 38 0.81 -2.86 -18.01
CA PHE A 38 0.20 -1.55 -18.11
C PHE A 38 1.08 -0.48 -17.44
N GLU A 39 1.18 0.68 -18.09
CA GLU A 39 1.97 1.79 -17.57
C GLU A 39 1.42 2.32 -16.23
N ASN A 40 0.10 2.37 -16.10
CA ASN A 40 -0.54 2.81 -14.86
C ASN A 40 -0.13 1.93 -13.67
N ASP A 41 -0.14 0.61 -13.85
CA ASP A 41 0.31 -0.34 -12.82
C ASP A 41 1.78 -0.15 -12.45
N ARG A 42 2.64 0.14 -13.44
CA ARG A 42 4.06 0.48 -13.19
C ARG A 42 4.18 1.71 -12.30
N ARG A 43 3.43 2.77 -12.61
CA ARG A 43 3.43 4.03 -11.85
C ARG A 43 2.88 3.85 -10.44
N LEU A 44 1.76 3.13 -10.27
CA LEU A 44 1.18 2.80 -8.97
C LEU A 44 2.14 1.97 -8.11
N ALA A 45 2.78 0.96 -8.73
CA ALA A 45 3.76 0.12 -8.04
C ALA A 45 4.97 0.94 -7.59
N LEU A 46 5.54 1.78 -8.46
CA LEU A 46 6.67 2.65 -8.11
C LEU A 46 6.31 3.61 -6.98
N ALA A 47 5.18 4.32 -7.11
CA ALA A 47 4.71 5.24 -6.08
C ALA A 47 4.48 4.53 -4.74
N SER A 48 3.93 3.31 -4.73
CA SER A 48 3.77 2.51 -3.51
C SER A 48 5.11 2.18 -2.84
N GLN A 49 6.14 1.83 -3.63
CA GLN A 49 7.48 1.54 -3.10
C GLN A 49 8.18 2.77 -2.52
N LEU A 50 7.97 3.94 -3.10
CA LEU A 50 8.59 5.18 -2.69
C LEU A 50 7.85 5.80 -1.50
N LEU A 51 6.53 5.81 -1.51
CA LEU A 51 5.71 6.40 -0.45
C LEU A 51 5.93 5.71 0.89
N ARG A 52 6.10 4.38 0.91
CA ARG A 52 6.48 3.66 2.14
C ARG A 52 7.86 4.06 2.63
N ARG A 53 8.87 4.24 1.77
CA ARG A 53 10.21 4.69 2.20
C ARG A 53 10.14 6.12 2.74
N TYR A 54 9.43 6.98 2.02
CA TYR A 54 9.20 8.36 2.38
C TYR A 54 8.56 8.50 3.77
N VAL A 55 7.53 7.70 4.11
CA VAL A 55 6.86 7.86 5.40
C VAL A 55 7.81 7.58 6.57
N PHE A 56 8.61 6.52 6.48
CA PHE A 56 9.54 6.14 7.55
C PHE A 56 10.71 7.11 7.68
N VAL A 57 11.25 7.57 6.57
CA VAL A 57 12.35 8.56 6.59
C VAL A 57 11.87 9.90 7.12
N ARG A 58 10.78 10.44 6.56
CA ARG A 58 10.39 11.82 6.83
C ARG A 58 9.66 12.02 8.14
N TYR A 59 8.87 11.04 8.57
CA TYR A 59 8.04 11.21 9.76
C TYR A 59 8.49 10.38 10.96
N TYR A 60 9.27 9.32 10.75
CA TYR A 60 9.82 8.52 11.84
C TYR A 60 11.35 8.66 11.97
N GLY A 61 11.96 9.57 11.20
CA GLY A 61 13.37 9.93 11.34
C GLY A 61 14.35 8.80 11.00
N MET A 62 13.89 7.80 10.24
CA MET A 62 14.73 6.67 9.85
C MET A 62 15.64 7.02 8.67
N THR A 63 16.70 6.24 8.49
CA THR A 63 17.56 6.33 7.31
C THR A 63 17.09 5.35 6.23
N LEU A 64 17.29 5.66 4.95
CA LEU A 64 16.92 4.75 3.86
C LEU A 64 17.56 3.37 4.03
N ASN A 65 18.86 3.33 4.35
CA ASN A 65 19.64 2.09 4.54
C ASN A 65 19.16 1.22 5.71
N SER A 66 18.40 1.77 6.66
CA SER A 66 17.83 1.01 7.77
C SER A 66 16.47 0.37 7.44
N LEU A 67 15.90 0.65 6.27
CA LEU A 67 14.57 0.17 5.91
C LEU A 67 14.64 -1.14 5.11
N GLU A 68 14.24 -2.23 5.76
CA GLU A 68 14.07 -3.51 5.10
C GLU A 68 12.59 -3.89 5.06
N PHE A 69 12.04 -4.03 3.85
CA PHE A 69 10.64 -4.39 3.65
C PHE A 69 10.53 -5.83 3.13
N VAL A 70 9.81 -6.67 3.87
CA VAL A 70 9.59 -8.07 3.52
C VAL A 70 8.12 -8.35 3.19
N GLN A 71 7.88 -9.35 2.36
CA GLN A 71 6.55 -9.92 2.13
C GLN A 71 6.61 -11.39 2.55
N GLU A 72 5.73 -11.80 3.46
CA GLU A 72 5.71 -13.19 3.97
C GLU A 72 5.37 -14.20 2.86
N GLN A 73 4.59 -13.76 1.87
CA GLN A 73 4.17 -14.57 0.72
C GLN A 73 4.03 -13.70 -0.51
N LYS A 74 4.10 -14.33 -1.70
CA LYS A 74 3.91 -13.64 -2.98
C LYS A 74 2.53 -12.98 -3.00
N GLY A 75 2.50 -11.65 -3.14
CA GLY A 75 1.25 -10.87 -3.10
C GLY A 75 0.76 -10.51 -1.71
N GLY A 76 1.49 -10.87 -0.65
CA GLY A 76 1.17 -10.50 0.73
C GLY A 76 1.44 -9.02 1.05
N LYS A 77 0.85 -8.56 2.16
CA LYS A 77 1.08 -7.21 2.71
C LYS A 77 2.57 -7.03 3.05
N PRO A 78 3.25 -5.98 2.54
CA PRO A 78 4.62 -5.71 2.94
C PRO A 78 4.68 -5.31 4.43
N LYS A 79 5.73 -5.74 5.11
CA LYS A 79 6.02 -5.41 6.52
C LYS A 79 7.42 -4.83 6.63
N LEU A 80 7.61 -3.91 7.57
CA LEU A 80 8.93 -3.40 7.91
C LEU A 80 9.58 -4.38 8.88
N LEU A 81 10.76 -4.88 8.53
CA LEU A 81 11.53 -5.82 9.35
C LEU A 81 12.30 -5.06 10.43
N GLY A 82 12.48 -5.66 11.62
CA GLY A 82 13.51 -5.22 12.57
C GLY A 82 13.10 -4.23 13.68
N PHE A 83 11.81 -4.14 14.06
CA PHE A 83 11.37 -3.12 15.03
C PHE A 83 10.36 -3.60 16.09
N ASN A 84 10.38 -4.88 16.50
CA ASN A 84 9.60 -5.41 17.62
C ASN A 84 8.11 -4.95 17.65
N ASN A 85 7.42 -4.94 16.50
CA ASN A 85 6.03 -4.47 16.37
C ASN A 85 5.77 -3.01 16.79
N LEU A 86 6.80 -2.15 16.84
CA LEU A 86 6.65 -0.72 17.08
C LEU A 86 5.97 -0.01 15.92
N TYR A 87 6.18 -0.48 14.70
CA TYR A 87 5.62 0.11 13.49
C TYR A 87 4.71 -0.86 12.74
N ASP A 88 3.62 -0.32 12.20
CA ASP A 88 2.79 -0.99 11.20
C ASP A 88 2.39 0.02 10.13
N PHE A 89 2.27 -0.43 8.89
CA PHE A 89 1.80 0.40 7.79
C PHE A 89 0.97 -0.44 6.83
N ASN A 90 0.13 0.20 6.05
CA ASN A 90 -0.60 -0.42 4.96
C ASN A 90 -0.70 0.53 3.78
N VAL A 91 -0.71 -0.04 2.57
CA VAL A 91 -0.79 0.68 1.31
C VAL A 91 -1.93 0.08 0.52
N SER A 92 -2.76 0.93 -0.06
CA SER A 92 -3.76 0.54 -1.06
C SER A 92 -3.65 1.50 -2.25
N HIS A 93 -4.08 1.03 -3.42
CA HIS A 93 -4.03 1.83 -4.64
C HIS A 93 -5.16 1.46 -5.60
N GLN A 94 -5.81 2.45 -6.18
CA GLN A 94 -6.82 2.25 -7.22
C GLN A 94 -6.93 3.48 -8.12
N GLY A 95 -7.18 3.26 -9.41
CA GLY A 95 -7.19 4.31 -10.42
C GLY A 95 -5.83 5.03 -10.48
N ASP A 96 -5.84 6.32 -10.13
CA ASP A 96 -4.65 7.19 -10.15
C ASP A 96 -4.06 7.43 -8.74
N TRP A 97 -4.56 6.74 -7.71
CA TRP A 97 -4.23 7.03 -6.32
C TRP A 97 -3.45 5.90 -5.65
N VAL A 98 -2.42 6.29 -4.90
CA VAL A 98 -1.77 5.47 -3.87
C VAL A 98 -2.01 6.12 -2.54
N ILE A 99 -2.54 5.37 -1.58
CA ILE A 99 -2.76 5.82 -0.21
C ILE A 99 -1.94 4.96 0.75
N LEU A 100 -1.44 5.58 1.80
CA LEU A 100 -0.64 4.91 2.83
C LEU A 100 -1.07 5.38 4.21
N ILE A 101 -1.31 4.41 5.10
CA ILE A 101 -1.43 4.63 6.54
C ILE A 101 -0.23 4.04 7.27
N ALA A 102 0.28 4.72 8.28
CA ALA A 102 1.32 4.20 9.16
C ALA A 102 1.09 4.59 10.62
N THR A 103 1.57 3.73 11.53
CA THR A 103 1.61 3.98 12.97
C THR A 103 2.97 3.58 13.55
N ASN A 104 3.36 4.26 14.63
CA ASN A 104 4.50 3.96 15.49
C ASN A 104 4.05 3.55 16.91
N GLN A 105 2.79 3.15 17.07
CA GLN A 105 2.25 2.67 18.35
C GLN A 105 2.53 1.18 18.50
N PHE A 106 3.14 0.80 19.63
CA PHE A 106 3.48 -0.58 19.95
C PHE A 106 2.28 -1.51 19.83
N ASN A 107 2.43 -2.59 19.07
CA ASN A 107 1.40 -3.61 18.79
C ASN A 107 0.13 -3.12 18.10
N GLN A 108 0.06 -1.86 17.65
CA GLN A 108 -1.08 -1.40 16.86
C GLN A 108 -0.96 -1.84 15.40
N LYS A 109 -2.06 -2.36 14.83
CA LYS A 109 -2.17 -2.70 13.42
C LYS A 109 -3.06 -1.71 12.69
N VAL A 110 -2.68 -1.37 11.46
CA VAL A 110 -3.44 -0.44 10.62
C VAL A 110 -3.74 -1.07 9.25
N GLY A 111 -4.90 -0.73 8.70
CA GLY A 111 -5.36 -1.12 7.38
C GLY A 111 -6.04 0.08 6.73
N ILE A 112 -5.86 0.22 5.42
CA ILE A 112 -6.50 1.25 4.62
C ILE A 112 -6.86 0.69 3.26
N ASP A 113 -7.97 1.12 2.72
CA ASP A 113 -8.39 0.74 1.38
C ASP A 113 -8.96 1.94 0.62
N ILE A 114 -8.77 1.94 -0.70
CA ILE A 114 -9.34 2.93 -1.61
C ILE A 114 -10.03 2.18 -2.74
N VAL A 115 -11.27 2.57 -3.02
CA VAL A 115 -12.04 2.04 -4.13
C VAL A 115 -12.57 3.18 -5.00
N THR A 116 -12.54 2.99 -6.31
CA THR A 116 -13.22 3.88 -7.26
C THR A 116 -14.59 3.30 -7.59
N THR A 117 -15.61 4.13 -7.49
CA THR A 117 -16.98 3.76 -7.89
C THR A 117 -17.14 4.07 -9.38
N ASP A 118 -16.91 3.08 -10.22
CA ASP A 118 -17.30 3.19 -11.62
C ASP A 118 -18.82 2.94 -11.73
N SER A 119 -19.52 3.79 -12.48
CA SER A 119 -20.97 3.65 -12.72
C SER A 119 -21.34 2.43 -13.56
N MET A 120 -20.37 1.57 -13.90
CA MET A 120 -20.54 0.36 -14.70
C MET A 120 -19.99 -0.86 -13.96
N SER A 121 -20.73 -1.37 -12.99
CA SER A 121 -20.65 -2.79 -12.68
C SER A 121 -21.96 -3.46 -13.12
N SER A 122 -21.84 -4.33 -14.12
CA SER A 122 -22.87 -5.31 -14.48
C SER A 122 -23.04 -6.40 -13.40
N MET A 123 -22.34 -6.26 -12.26
CA MET A 123 -22.64 -7.05 -11.07
C MET A 123 -23.99 -6.58 -10.54
N SER A 124 -24.98 -7.46 -10.64
CA SER A 124 -26.24 -7.25 -9.92
C SER A 124 -25.93 -7.00 -8.45
N SER A 125 -26.62 -6.06 -7.80
CA SER A 125 -26.46 -5.76 -6.38
C SER A 125 -26.48 -7.01 -5.50
N ASN A 126 -27.17 -8.08 -5.94
CA ASN A 126 -27.22 -9.38 -5.28
C ASN A 126 -25.86 -10.10 -5.22
N THR A 127 -25.01 -10.00 -6.24
CA THR A 127 -23.67 -10.62 -6.24
C THR A 127 -22.75 -9.93 -5.22
N LEU A 128 -22.86 -8.60 -5.10
CA LEU A 128 -22.14 -7.82 -4.08
C LEU A 128 -22.67 -8.11 -2.68
N ILE A 129 -23.99 -8.18 -2.50
CA ILE A 129 -24.60 -8.51 -1.20
C ILE A 129 -24.16 -9.90 -0.73
N ASN A 130 -24.09 -10.88 -1.64
CA ASN A 130 -23.68 -12.24 -1.33
C ASN A 130 -22.18 -12.40 -1.02
N THR A 131 -21.35 -11.40 -1.28
CA THR A 131 -19.92 -11.41 -0.87
C THR A 131 -19.75 -11.02 0.59
N PHE A 132 -20.74 -10.37 1.22
CA PHE A 132 -20.75 -10.15 2.66
C PHE A 132 -21.26 -11.41 3.36
N THR A 133 -20.42 -12.05 4.17
CA THR A 133 -20.92 -13.04 5.13
C THR A 133 -21.58 -12.31 6.30
N PRO A 134 -22.77 -12.74 6.76
CA PRO A 134 -23.36 -12.20 7.98
C PRO A 134 -22.37 -12.39 9.12
N GLN A 135 -21.96 -11.29 9.77
CA GLN A 135 -21.15 -11.36 10.98
C GLN A 135 -22.00 -12.08 12.03
N LYS A 136 -21.69 -13.35 12.32
CA LYS A 136 -22.24 -14.04 13.49
C LYS A 136 -21.73 -13.29 14.71
N HIS A 137 -22.61 -12.46 15.27
CA HIS A 137 -22.40 -11.71 16.47
C HIS A 137 -22.08 -12.69 17.62
N PHE A 138 -20.79 -12.84 17.94
CA PHE A 138 -20.35 -13.42 19.21
C PHE A 138 -20.66 -12.39 20.31
N MET A 139 -21.93 -12.26 20.67
CA MET A 139 -22.29 -11.80 22.01
C MET A 139 -21.97 -12.97 22.93
N LEU A 140 -20.77 -12.94 23.49
CA LEU A 140 -20.48 -13.63 24.74
C LEU A 140 -21.41 -13.00 25.78
N TYR A 141 -22.56 -13.63 26.05
CA TYR A 141 -23.25 -13.44 27.30
C TYR A 141 -22.32 -13.96 28.41
N GLY A 142 -21.50 -13.06 28.94
CA GLY A 142 -20.80 -13.26 30.19
C GLY A 142 -21.76 -12.97 31.33
N HIS A 143 -22.36 -14.03 31.87
CA HIS A 143 -22.68 -14.19 33.28
C HIS A 143 -22.45 -15.65 33.66
#